data_AF-A0A5C6FQB9-F1
#
_entry.id   AF-A0A5C6FQB9-F1
#
_cell.length_a   1.000
_cell.length_b   1.000
_cell.length_c   1.000
_cell.angle_alpha   90.00
_cell.angle_beta   90.00
_cell.angle_gamma   90.00
#
_symmetry.space_group_name_H-M   'P 1'
#
loop_
_entity.id
_entity.type
_entity.pdbx_description
1 polymer ?
#
loop_
_entity_poly.entity_id
_entity_poly.type
_entity_poly.pdbx_seq_one_letter_code
_entity_poly.pdbx_strand_id
1 'polypeptide(L)'
;MSTRATIAVRRPGGDYLATYLHFDGYPEHAGRLLEANYLTAEEVETLVSRGDIRCLDSELGEPEYYDTEVPAAVLPTLEALLDYSRNCGAAYVYVFDEGQWTRQKL
;
A
#
# COMPACT_ATOMS: atom_id res chain seq x y z
N MET A 1 -2.83 -18.15 7.14
CA MET A 1 -1.84 -17.92 6.07
C MET A 1 -1.98 -16.46 5.67
N SER A 2 -0.93 -15.63 5.83
CA SER A 2 -1.02 -14.21 5.52
C SER A 2 -0.63 -13.95 4.07
N THR A 3 -1.47 -13.24 3.33
CA THR A 3 -1.11 -12.65 2.03
C THR A 3 -0.65 -11.23 2.27
N ARG A 4 0.66 -11.01 2.11
CA ARG A 4 1.28 -9.69 2.30
C ARG A 4 1.16 -8.86 1.04
N ALA A 5 1.11 -7.55 1.20
CA ALA A 5 1.16 -6.62 0.08
C ALA A 5 1.94 -5.35 0.42
N THR A 6 2.20 -4.55 -0.59
CA THR A 6 2.70 -3.18 -0.46
C THR A 6 1.67 -2.23 -1.05
N ILE A 7 1.39 -1.15 -0.34
CA ILE A 7 0.50 -0.06 -0.80
C ILE A 7 1.38 1.15 -1.04
N ALA A 8 1.28 1.76 -2.21
CA ALA A 8 2.07 2.91 -2.59
C ALA A 8 1.24 3.96 -3.33
N VAL A 9 1.69 5.21 -3.26
CA VAL A 9 1.18 6.34 -4.04
C VAL A 9 2.34 6.99 -4.77
N ARG A 10 2.14 7.30 -6.05
CA ARG A 10 3.09 8.09 -6.84
C ARG A 10 2.83 9.57 -6.60
N ARG A 11 3.86 10.28 -6.19
CA ARG A 11 3.78 11.72 -5.91
C ARG A 11 4.16 12.55 -7.13
N PRO A 12 3.82 13.85 -7.18
CA PRO A 12 4.18 14.73 -8.29
C PRO A 12 5.68 14.81 -8.60
N GLY A 13 6.54 14.52 -7.63
CA GLY A 13 8.00 14.45 -7.81
C GLY A 13 8.50 13.20 -8.55
N GLY A 14 7.61 12.25 -8.84
CA GLY A 14 7.92 10.99 -9.50
C GLY A 14 8.39 9.87 -8.58
N ASP A 15 8.59 10.17 -7.29
CA ASP A 15 8.88 9.19 -6.25
C ASP A 15 7.61 8.55 -5.69
N TYR A 16 7.79 7.41 -5.04
CA TYR A 16 6.72 6.64 -4.42
C TYR A 16 6.81 6.80 -2.91
N LEU A 17 5.66 6.97 -2.27
CA LEU A 17 5.51 6.77 -0.84
C LEU A 17 4.81 5.43 -0.64
N ALA A 18 5.39 4.52 0.14
CA ALA A 18 4.88 3.17 0.29
C ALA A 18 4.89 2.66 1.73
N THR A 19 4.00 1.72 2.03
CA THR A 19 3.91 1.01 3.32
C THR A 19 3.61 -0.47 3.11
N TYR A 20 3.94 -1.26 4.12
CA TYR A 20 3.69 -2.69 4.17
C TYR A 20 2.28 -3.02 4.68
N LEU A 21 1.64 -4.03 4.09
CA LEU A 21 0.38 -4.62 4.54
C LEU A 21 0.59 -6.10 4.90
N HIS A 22 0.25 -6.49 6.14
CA HIS A 22 0.52 -7.84 6.63
C HIS A 22 -0.50 -8.89 6.20
N PHE A 23 -1.80 -8.61 6.36
CA PHE A 23 -2.89 -9.55 6.09
C PHE A 23 -3.76 -9.10 4.92
N ASP A 24 -4.40 -10.09 4.30
CA ASP A 24 -5.45 -9.91 3.29
C ASP A 24 -5.09 -9.03 2.09
N GLY A 25 -3.81 -9.01 1.72
CA GLY A 25 -3.28 -8.26 0.58
C GLY A 25 -3.68 -8.77 -0.80
N TYR A 26 -4.60 -9.74 -0.91
CA TYR A 26 -5.07 -10.26 -2.21
C TYR A 26 -6.11 -9.30 -2.84
N PRO A 27 -6.25 -9.29 -4.18
CA PRO A 27 -7.04 -8.28 -4.87
C PRO A 27 -8.52 -8.26 -4.50
N GLU A 28 -9.09 -9.41 -4.16
CA GLU A 28 -10.51 -9.52 -3.81
C GLU A 28 -10.85 -8.85 -2.46
N HIS A 29 -9.84 -8.58 -1.62
CA HIS A 29 -9.97 -7.87 -0.35
C HIS A 29 -9.26 -6.52 -0.39
N ALA A 30 -7.93 -6.47 -0.25
CA ALA A 30 -7.19 -5.22 -0.21
C ALA A 30 -7.39 -4.39 -1.48
N GLY A 31 -7.27 -5.00 -2.67
CA GLY A 31 -7.47 -4.28 -3.93
C GLY A 31 -8.85 -3.62 -4.02
N ARG A 32 -9.91 -4.37 -3.70
CA ARG A 32 -11.29 -3.86 -3.67
C ARG A 32 -11.47 -2.71 -2.67
N LEU A 33 -10.95 -2.85 -1.44
CA LEU A 33 -11.09 -1.84 -0.40
C LEU A 33 -10.32 -0.56 -0.74
N LEU A 34 -9.14 -0.70 -1.35
CA LEU A 34 -8.36 0.43 -1.84
C LEU A 34 -9.11 1.20 -2.93
N GLU A 35 -9.63 0.49 -3.94
CA GLU A 35 -10.42 1.09 -5.03
C GLU A 35 -11.73 1.74 -4.56
N ALA A 36 -12.34 1.23 -3.49
CA ALA A 36 -13.61 1.73 -2.99
C ALA A 36 -13.47 2.95 -2.06
N ASN A 37 -12.42 2.99 -1.23
CA ASN A 37 -12.31 3.94 -0.12
C ASN A 37 -11.21 5.00 -0.31
N TYR A 38 -10.26 4.77 -1.22
CA TYR A 38 -9.12 5.67 -1.42
C TYR A 38 -9.08 6.12 -2.88
N LEU A 39 -9.67 7.29 -3.14
CA LEU A 39 -9.96 7.80 -4.48
C LEU A 39 -9.05 8.96 -4.88
N THR A 40 -8.28 9.49 -3.94
CA THR A 40 -7.39 10.63 -4.13
C THR A 40 -5.98 10.34 -3.61
N ALA A 41 -4.99 11.04 -4.17
CA ALA A 41 -3.61 10.90 -3.74
C ALA A 41 -3.44 11.28 -2.26
N GLU A 42 -4.17 12.29 -1.78
CA GLU A 42 -4.12 12.75 -0.38
C GLU A 42 -4.62 11.69 0.61
N GLU A 43 -5.69 10.97 0.27
CA GLU A 43 -6.21 9.86 1.07
C GLU A 43 -5.18 8.71 1.15
N VAL A 44 -4.54 8.37 0.02
CA VAL A 44 -3.53 7.30 -0.01
C VAL A 44 -2.23 7.75 0.69
N GLU A 45 -1.80 9.00 0.51
CA GLU A 45 -0.67 9.56 1.24
C GLU A 45 -0.91 9.51 2.75
N THR A 46 -2.11 9.83 3.21
CA THR A 46 -2.49 9.75 4.64
C THR A 46 -2.47 8.31 5.15
N LEU A 47 -3.04 7.38 4.37
CA LEU A 47 -3.01 5.93 4.66
C LEU A 47 -1.58 5.43 4.81
N VAL A 48 -0.73 5.75 3.85
CA VAL A 48 0.62 5.22 3.78
C VAL A 48 1.52 5.86 4.84
N SER A 49 1.39 7.17 5.08
CA SER A 49 2.28 7.94 5.97
C SER A 49 2.24 7.52 7.43
N ARG A 50 1.16 6.90 7.89
CA ARG A 50 1.01 6.52 9.31
C ARG A 50 1.82 5.27 9.69
N GLY A 51 2.36 4.54 8.71
CA GLY A 51 3.27 3.41 8.92
C GLY A 51 2.69 2.08 8.48
N ASP A 52 3.27 0.98 8.99
CA ASP A 52 2.92 -0.38 8.58
C ASP A 52 1.49 -0.77 9.00
N ILE A 53 0.77 -1.38 8.07
CA ILE A 53 -0.62 -1.78 8.22
C ILE A 53 -0.70 -3.28 8.51
N ARG A 54 -1.43 -3.64 9.55
CA ARG A 54 -1.76 -5.02 9.89
C ARG A 54 -2.79 -5.58 8.91
N CYS A 55 -3.93 -4.93 8.78
CA CYS A 55 -5.02 -5.30 7.88
C CYS A 55 -5.87 -4.08 7.51
N LEU A 56 -6.72 -4.26 6.50
CA LEU A 56 -7.83 -3.35 6.19
C LEU A 56 -9.13 -4.01 6.64
N ASP A 57 -9.94 -3.29 7.40
CA ASP A 57 -11.23 -3.77 7.88
C ASP A 57 -12.16 -4.12 6.71
N SER A 58 -12.82 -5.28 6.78
CA SER A 58 -13.64 -5.79 5.68
C SER A 58 -14.93 -5.01 5.43
N GLU A 59 -15.44 -4.30 6.42
CA GLU A 59 -16.71 -3.57 6.34
C GLU A 59 -16.48 -2.10 6.02
N LEU A 60 -15.50 -1.47 6.67
CA LEU A 60 -15.24 -0.03 6.57
C LEU A 60 -14.05 0.32 5.68
N GLY A 61 -13.17 -0.65 5.37
CA GLY A 61 -11.90 -0.38 4.69
C GLY A 61 -10.89 0.36 5.54
N GLU A 62 -11.16 0.53 6.84
CA GLU A 62 -10.29 1.26 7.75
C GLU A 62 -8.99 0.48 8.05
N PRO A 63 -7.84 1.16 8.07
CA PRO A 63 -6.55 0.52 8.32
C PRO A 63 -6.29 0.32 9.81
N GLU A 64 -5.96 -0.91 10.18
CA GLU A 64 -5.38 -1.22 11.50
C GLU A 64 -3.85 -1.16 11.39
N TYR A 65 -3.22 -0.23 12.11
CA TYR A 65 -1.77 -0.06 12.08
C TYR A 65 -1.07 -0.85 13.18
N TYR A 66 0.20 -1.16 12.97
CA TYR A 66 1.05 -1.58 14.08
C TYR A 66 1.38 -0.39 14.98
N ASP A 67 1.57 -0.66 16.28
CA ASP A 67 2.03 0.32 17.28
C ASP A 67 3.56 0.57 17.18
N THR A 68 4.09 0.46 15.96
CA THR A 68 5.52 0.57 15.68
C THR A 68 5.77 1.86 14.92
N GLU A 69 6.78 2.62 15.34
CA GLU A 69 7.25 3.83 14.64
C GLU A 69 8.05 3.48 13.37
N VAL A 70 7.51 2.62 12.50
CA VAL A 70 8.09 2.37 11.18
C VAL A 70 7.49 3.40 10.22
N PRO A 71 8.27 4.39 9.76
CA PRO A 71 7.78 5.38 8.84
C PRO A 71 7.53 4.76 7.46
N ALA A 72 6.65 5.39 6.68
CA ALA A 72 6.49 5.09 5.28
C ALA A 72 7.83 5.16 4.52
N ALA A 73 8.03 4.24 3.59
CA ALA A 73 9.19 4.21 2.73
C ALA A 73 9.05 5.24 1.59
N VAL A 74 10.02 6.13 1.45
CA VAL A 74 10.17 7.01 0.29
C VAL A 74 11.11 6.35 -0.71
N LEU A 75 10.59 6.01 -1.88
CA LEU A 75 11.26 5.19 -2.88
C LEU A 75 11.37 5.95 -4.20
N PRO A 76 12.59 6.20 -4.73
CA PRO A 76 12.79 7.11 -5.85
C PRO A 76 12.34 6.55 -7.20
N THR A 77 12.21 5.22 -7.32
CA THR A 77 11.90 4.55 -8.59
C THR A 77 10.95 3.38 -8.37
N LEU A 78 10.29 2.96 -9.45
CA LEU A 78 9.47 1.74 -9.45
C LEU A 78 10.32 0.51 -9.10
N GLU A 79 11.57 0.43 -9.57
CA GLU A 79 12.49 -0.66 -9.23
C GLU A 79 12.74 -0.73 -7.72
N ALA A 80 13.04 0.42 -7.07
CA ALA A 80 13.22 0.49 -5.63
C ALA A 80 11.95 0.07 -4.86
N LEU A 81 10.76 0.44 -5.37
CA LEU A 81 9.48 -0.01 -4.81
C LEU A 81 9.30 -1.52 -4.90
N LEU A 82 9.60 -2.12 -6.06
CA LEU A 82 9.50 -3.56 -6.24
C LEU A 82 10.50 -4.33 -5.36
N ASP A 83 11.72 -3.81 -5.20
CA ASP A 83 12.72 -4.41 -4.32
C ASP A 83 12.32 -4.31 -2.84
N TYR A 84 11.83 -3.16 -2.38
CA TYR A 84 11.23 -3.02 -1.06
C TYR A 84 10.11 -4.06 -0.85
N SER A 85 9.20 -4.17 -1.80
CA SER A 85 8.05 -5.07 -1.71
C SER A 85 8.48 -6.54 -1.61
N ARG A 86 9.48 -6.96 -2.40
CA ARG A 86 10.07 -8.31 -2.32
C ARG A 86 10.75 -8.56 -0.98
N ASN A 87 11.50 -7.58 -0.46
CA ASN A 87 12.17 -7.69 0.84
C ASN A 87 11.18 -7.83 2.00
N CYS A 88 9.99 -7.23 1.89
CA CYS A 88 8.89 -7.41 2.83
C CYS A 88 8.10 -8.73 2.62
N GLY A 89 8.43 -9.51 1.59
CA GLY A 89 7.71 -10.74 1.24
C GLY A 89 6.28 -10.48 0.74
N ALA A 90 6.03 -9.31 0.15
CA ALA A 90 4.75 -8.97 -0.46
C ALA A 90 4.48 -9.87 -1.68
N ALA A 91 3.23 -10.33 -1.81
CA ALA A 91 2.76 -11.05 -2.99
C ALA A 91 2.16 -10.09 -4.04
N TYR A 92 1.71 -8.92 -3.59
CA TYR A 92 1.07 -7.90 -4.43
C TYR A 92 1.60 -6.52 -4.10
N VAL A 93 1.65 -5.66 -5.11
CA VAL A 93 1.96 -4.24 -5.00
C VAL A 93 0.79 -3.46 -5.59
N TYR A 94 0.21 -2.56 -4.81
CA TYR A 94 -0.84 -1.64 -5.20
C TYR A 94 -0.23 -0.24 -5.31
N VAL A 95 -0.37 0.38 -6.48
CA VAL A 95 0.15 1.71 -6.74
C VAL A 95 -1.00 2.60 -7.17
N PHE A 96 -1.21 3.69 -6.43
CA PHE A 96 -2.10 4.76 -6.82
C PHE A 96 -1.33 5.79 -7.66
N ASP A 97 -1.80 6.04 -8.87
CA ASP A 97 -1.23 7.04 -9.78
C ASP A 97 -2.36 7.74 -10.56
N GLU A 98 -2.32 9.07 -10.63
CA GLU A 98 -3.28 9.91 -11.38
C GLU A 98 -4.77 9.52 -11.23
N GLY A 99 -5.20 9.14 -10.02
CA GLY A 99 -6.61 8.78 -9.76
C GLY A 99 -6.96 7.32 -10.03
N GLN A 100 -5.98 6.47 -10.31
CA GLN A 100 -6.19 5.07 -10.64
C GLN A 100 -5.30 4.16 -9.81
N TRP A 101 -5.88 3.03 -9.39
CA TRP A 101 -5.12 1.94 -8.79
C TRP A 101 -4.60 0.99 -9.86
N THR A 102 -3.30 0.72 -9.81
CA THR A 102 -2.65 -0.35 -10.56
C THR A 102 -2.21 -1.43 -9.58
N ARG A 103 -2.41 -2.70 -9.95
CA ARG A 103 -1.93 -3.85 -9.18
C ARG A 103 -0.85 -4.61 -9.96
N GLN A 104 0.16 -5.06 -9.25
CA GLN A 104 1.16 -5.99 -9.76
C GLN A 104 1.32 -7.17 -8.81
N LYS A 105 1.38 -8.38 -9.36
CA LYS A 105 1.76 -9.58 -8.62
C LYS A 105 3.28 -9.76 -8.69
N LEU A 106 3.91 -10.10 -7.56
CA LEU A 106 5.35 -10.36 -7.45
C LEU A 106 5.71 -11.84 -7.61
#